data_AF-A0A3M1MDM9-F1
#
_entry.id   AF-A0A3M1MDM9-F1
#
_cell.length_a   1.000
_cell.length_b   1.000
_cell.length_c   1.000
_cell.angle_alpha   90.00
_cell.angle_beta   90.00
_cell.angle_gamma   90.00
#
_symmetry.space_group_name_H-M   'P 1'
#
loop_
_entity.id
_entity.type
_entity.pdbx_description
1 polymer ?
#
loop_
_entity_poly.entity_id
_entity_poly.type
_entity_poly.pdbx_seq_one_letter_code
_entity_poly.pdbx_strand_id
1 'polypeptide(L)'
;MCRRGGAGGRVGRSHRLDEAAQGAFKYTLGPYDDPVLEVAPGDRISVETLDAFGGRIRSEADRPSDILEMPFGNPQNGPIRVEGARKGDVLAVYVERIVPRGDQPRGTTCLIHELGGLVGTDLTAMLNDPLPERVRKVNVDADWVYWSDRLRLPYEPFIGTIGLSPQIDSISSLVPASHGGNMDLPETRPGNVIYLPVRAEGAYLFLGDVHATQGDGELSGNAIEHA
;
A
#
# COMPACT_ATOMS: atom_id res chain seq x y z
N MET A 1 -20.03 4.94 -7.79
CA MET A 1 -19.34 4.63 -9.07
C MET A 1 -20.33 4.45 -10.23
N CYS A 2 -21.20 3.44 -10.25
CA CYS A 2 -22.02 3.10 -11.45
C CYS A 2 -22.99 4.20 -11.94
N ARG A 3 -23.54 5.02 -11.04
CA ARG A 3 -24.53 6.06 -11.41
C ARG A 3 -23.94 7.35 -11.97
N ARG A 4 -22.69 7.69 -11.59
CA ARG A 4 -22.06 8.99 -11.88
C ARG A 4 -20.66 8.90 -12.51
N GLY A 5 -20.06 7.71 -12.54
CA GLY A 5 -18.73 7.52 -13.14
C GLY A 5 -18.78 7.62 -14.66
N GLY A 6 -17.71 8.12 -15.28
CA GLY A 6 -17.64 8.30 -16.74
C GLY A 6 -17.88 7.03 -17.56
N ALA A 7 -17.58 5.86 -16.99
CA ALA A 7 -17.87 4.56 -17.60
C ALA A 7 -19.35 4.14 -17.53
N GLY A 8 -20.15 4.76 -16.67
CA GLY A 8 -21.54 4.36 -16.41
C GLY A 8 -21.68 2.95 -15.82
N GLY A 9 -20.69 2.47 -15.08
CA GLY A 9 -20.65 1.10 -14.53
C GLY A 9 -20.26 0.01 -15.54
N ARG A 10 -19.89 0.36 -16.77
CA ARG A 10 -19.33 -0.58 -17.74
C ARG A 10 -17.89 -0.90 -17.38
N VAL A 11 -17.53 -2.18 -17.53
CA VAL A 11 -16.16 -2.66 -17.45
C VAL A 11 -15.48 -2.45 -18.79
N GLY A 12 -14.35 -1.75 -18.77
CA GLY A 12 -13.52 -1.46 -19.92
C GLY A 12 -12.48 -2.54 -20.19
N ARG A 13 -11.29 -2.11 -20.66
CA ARG A 13 -10.15 -3.01 -20.93
C ARG A 13 -9.54 -3.49 -19.62
N SER A 14 -8.86 -4.62 -19.68
CA SER A 14 -8.06 -5.13 -18.56
C SER A 14 -6.58 -4.92 -18.87
N HIS A 15 -5.86 -4.36 -17.90
CA HIS A 15 -4.42 -4.10 -17.97
C HIS A 15 -3.70 -4.89 -16.88
N ARG A 16 -2.42 -5.19 -17.14
CA ARG A 16 -1.51 -5.78 -16.15
C ARG A 16 -0.34 -4.82 -15.94
N LEU A 17 -0.07 -4.49 -14.68
CA LEU A 17 1.10 -3.75 -14.24
C LEU A 17 1.94 -4.68 -13.37
N ASP A 18 2.83 -5.44 -14.00
CA ASP A 18 3.82 -6.26 -13.30
C ASP A 18 5.06 -5.44 -12.92
N GLU A 19 5.99 -6.03 -12.17
CA GLU A 19 7.21 -5.34 -11.73
C GLU A 19 8.05 -4.82 -12.90
N ALA A 20 8.07 -5.53 -14.03
CA ALA A 20 8.81 -5.12 -15.22
C ALA A 20 8.19 -3.88 -15.89
N ALA A 21 6.87 -3.84 -16.00
CA ALA A 21 6.12 -2.69 -16.51
C ALA A 21 6.19 -1.49 -15.55
N GLN A 22 6.23 -1.72 -14.24
CA GLN A 22 6.42 -0.68 -13.23
C GLN A 22 7.82 -0.03 -13.32
N GLY A 23 8.86 -0.85 -13.50
CA GLY A 23 10.24 -0.39 -13.44
C GLY A 23 10.62 0.06 -12.02
N ALA A 24 10.93 1.34 -11.84
CA ALA A 24 11.30 1.88 -10.53
C ALA A 24 10.07 2.18 -9.67
N PHE A 25 10.02 1.59 -8.47
CA PHE A 25 9.01 1.91 -7.47
C PHE A 25 9.23 3.31 -6.88
N LYS A 26 8.12 3.96 -6.51
CA LYS A 26 8.13 5.33 -5.99
C LYS A 26 7.99 5.33 -4.48
N TYR A 27 8.67 6.26 -3.81
CA TYR A 27 8.58 6.49 -2.37
C TYR A 27 7.93 7.83 -2.02
N THR A 28 7.51 8.58 -3.03
CA THR A 28 6.68 9.78 -2.89
C THR A 28 5.56 9.75 -3.93
N LEU A 29 4.41 10.35 -3.59
CA LEU A 29 3.23 10.48 -4.44
C LEU A 29 3.12 11.95 -4.87
N GLY A 30 3.32 12.22 -6.15
CA GLY A 30 3.34 13.57 -6.70
C GLY A 30 3.24 13.61 -8.22
N PRO A 31 3.21 14.82 -8.81
CA PRO A 31 2.97 15.00 -10.24
C PRO A 31 4.23 14.88 -11.10
N TYR A 32 5.35 14.50 -10.50
CA TYR A 32 6.69 14.64 -11.07
C TYR A 32 7.19 13.39 -11.82
N ASP A 33 6.57 12.25 -11.58
CA ASP A 33 6.92 11.00 -12.23
C ASP A 33 6.13 10.82 -13.54
N ASP A 34 6.80 10.25 -14.55
CA ASP A 34 6.14 9.83 -15.78
C ASP A 34 5.16 8.67 -15.48
N PRO A 35 3.95 8.68 -16.07
CA PRO A 35 3.01 7.58 -15.93
C PRO A 35 3.57 6.25 -16.44
N VAL A 36 3.45 5.20 -15.63
CA VAL A 36 3.83 3.82 -16.01
C VAL A 36 2.70 3.09 -16.74
N LEU A 37 1.47 3.60 -16.61
CA LEU A 37 0.28 3.06 -17.25
C LEU A 37 -0.74 4.19 -17.50
N GLU A 38 -1.41 4.16 -18.64
CA GLU A 38 -2.57 5.01 -18.92
C GLU A 38 -3.83 4.14 -19.06
N VAL A 39 -4.93 4.56 -18.43
CA VAL A 39 -6.20 3.84 -18.44
C VAL A 39 -7.38 4.77 -18.72
N ALA A 40 -8.44 4.23 -19.31
CA ALA A 40 -9.71 4.93 -19.46
C ALA A 40 -10.62 4.68 -18.23
N PRO A 41 -11.54 5.60 -17.89
CA PRO A 41 -12.55 5.34 -16.87
C PRO A 41 -13.30 4.03 -17.14
N GLY A 42 -13.33 3.14 -16.14
CA GLY A 42 -14.01 1.83 -16.21
C GLY A 42 -13.09 0.65 -16.53
N ASP A 43 -11.85 0.91 -16.94
CA ASP A 43 -10.85 -0.14 -17.11
C ASP A 43 -10.52 -0.85 -15.78
N ARG A 44 -10.04 -2.09 -15.89
CA ARG A 44 -9.55 -2.92 -14.78
C ARG A 44 -8.03 -2.98 -14.83
N ILE A 45 -7.38 -2.96 -13.68
CA ILE A 45 -5.94 -3.12 -13.54
C ILE A 45 -5.65 -4.29 -12.59
N SER A 46 -4.70 -5.15 -12.98
CA SER A 46 -4.07 -6.12 -12.08
C SER A 46 -2.66 -5.64 -11.81
N VAL A 47 -2.32 -5.41 -10.54
CA VAL A 47 -1.04 -4.82 -10.13
C VAL A 47 -0.26 -5.84 -9.31
N GLU A 48 1.02 -6.03 -9.64
CA GLU A 48 1.95 -6.77 -8.78
C GLU A 48 2.65 -5.79 -7.85
N THR A 49 2.32 -5.88 -6.57
CA THR A 49 2.86 -5.03 -5.51
C THR A 49 4.09 -5.68 -4.89
N LEU A 50 4.91 -4.87 -4.22
CA LEU A 50 5.92 -5.35 -3.27
C LEU A 50 5.37 -5.17 -1.84
N ASP A 51 5.96 -5.90 -0.89
CA ASP A 51 5.72 -5.64 0.53
C ASP A 51 6.25 -4.26 0.96
N ALA A 52 5.85 -3.76 2.13
CA ALA A 52 6.29 -2.47 2.69
C ALA A 52 7.82 -2.31 2.74
N PHE A 53 8.57 -3.41 2.75
CA PHE A 53 10.03 -3.44 2.87
C PHE A 53 10.74 -3.54 1.51
N GLY A 54 10.00 -3.68 0.40
CA GLY A 54 10.55 -3.92 -0.92
C GLY A 54 11.27 -5.28 -1.04
N GLY A 55 10.86 -6.28 -0.28
CA GLY A 55 11.47 -7.62 -0.24
C GLY A 55 12.87 -7.65 0.40
N ARG A 56 13.22 -6.61 1.18
CA ARG A 56 14.52 -6.49 1.85
C ARG A 56 14.61 -7.29 3.15
N ILE A 57 13.49 -7.47 3.86
CA ILE A 57 13.41 -8.33 5.05
C ILE A 57 13.09 -9.76 4.62
N ARG A 58 14.04 -10.68 4.82
CA ARG A 58 14.02 -12.05 4.28
C ARG A 58 14.07 -13.12 5.36
N SER A 59 14.54 -12.79 6.56
CA SER A 59 14.76 -13.73 7.66
C SER A 59 14.30 -13.15 9.00
N GLU A 60 13.86 -14.00 9.93
CA GLU A 60 13.59 -13.58 11.32
C GLU A 60 14.85 -13.15 12.09
N ALA A 61 16.03 -13.49 11.56
CA ALA A 61 17.32 -13.04 12.11
C ALA A 61 17.76 -11.66 11.58
N ASP A 62 17.03 -11.11 10.61
CA ASP A 62 17.32 -9.79 10.07
C ASP A 62 17.11 -8.70 11.13
N ARG A 63 17.89 -7.63 11.01
CA ARG A 63 17.77 -6.44 11.85
C ARG A 63 17.24 -5.29 11.00
N PRO A 64 15.97 -4.87 11.18
CA PRO A 64 15.38 -3.77 10.43
C PRO A 64 16.26 -2.52 10.37
N SER A 65 16.93 -2.13 11.45
CA SER A 65 17.80 -0.95 11.50
C SER A 65 19.03 -1.03 10.58
N ASP A 66 19.48 -2.23 10.24
CA ASP A 66 20.65 -2.44 9.40
C ASP A 66 20.28 -2.49 7.91
N ILE A 67 18.98 -2.63 7.59
CA ILE A 67 18.46 -2.97 6.25
C ILE A 67 17.53 -1.89 5.70
N LEU A 68 16.74 -1.28 6.58
CA LEU A 68 15.71 -0.30 6.25
C LEU A 68 16.22 1.09 6.58
N GLU A 69 15.83 2.06 5.75
CA GLU A 69 16.12 3.47 5.94
C GLU A 69 14.78 4.19 5.95
N MET A 70 14.37 4.73 7.10
CA MET A 70 13.15 5.52 7.20
C MET A 70 13.37 6.90 6.57
N PRO A 71 12.40 7.47 5.85
CA PRO A 71 11.02 7.00 5.63
C PRO A 71 10.83 6.19 4.34
N PHE A 72 11.85 5.52 3.80
CA PHE A 72 11.76 4.75 2.54
C PHE A 72 11.15 3.35 2.74
N GLY A 73 9.88 3.33 3.17
CA GLY A 73 8.99 2.16 3.16
C GLY A 73 7.92 2.28 2.06
N ASN A 74 7.04 1.30 1.96
CA ASN A 74 5.85 1.32 1.11
C ASN A 74 6.14 1.66 -0.36
N PRO A 75 6.91 0.82 -1.08
CA PRO A 75 7.18 1.02 -2.51
C PRO A 75 5.88 1.06 -3.31
N GLN A 76 5.64 2.17 -4.00
CA GLN A 76 4.40 2.42 -4.74
C GLN A 76 4.49 1.99 -6.20
N ASN A 77 3.45 1.29 -6.66
CA ASN A 77 3.12 1.18 -8.07
C ASN A 77 2.47 2.48 -8.56
N GLY A 78 2.66 2.82 -9.84
CA GLY A 78 2.21 4.06 -10.45
C GLY A 78 3.34 5.05 -10.79
N PRO A 79 3.00 6.29 -11.19
CA PRO A 79 1.62 6.79 -11.31
C PRO A 79 0.86 6.14 -12.46
N ILE A 80 -0.39 5.77 -12.21
CA ILE A 80 -1.36 5.35 -13.23
C ILE A 80 -2.19 6.57 -13.62
N ARG A 81 -2.07 6.99 -14.88
CA ARG A 81 -2.82 8.13 -15.42
C ARG A 81 -4.20 7.69 -15.88
N VAL A 82 -5.22 8.45 -15.50
CA VAL A 82 -6.61 8.21 -15.89
C VAL A 82 -7.03 9.25 -16.93
N GLU A 83 -7.43 8.79 -18.10
CA GLU A 83 -7.84 9.63 -19.22
C GLU A 83 -8.99 10.57 -18.80
N GLY A 84 -8.85 11.85 -19.14
CA GLY A 84 -9.88 12.87 -18.93
C GLY A 84 -10.06 13.35 -17.49
N ALA A 85 -9.38 12.75 -16.50
CA ALA A 85 -9.46 13.20 -15.10
C ALA A 85 -8.81 14.58 -14.92
N ARG A 86 -9.52 15.51 -14.28
CA ARG A 86 -9.06 16.88 -14.03
C ARG A 86 -9.31 17.31 -12.59
N LYS A 87 -8.61 18.36 -12.16
CA LYS A 87 -8.80 18.94 -10.83
C LYS A 87 -10.28 19.26 -10.57
N GLY A 88 -10.81 18.75 -9.46
CA GLY A 88 -12.22 18.88 -9.09
C GLY A 88 -13.06 17.62 -9.34
N ASP A 89 -12.55 16.67 -10.12
CA ASP A 89 -13.14 15.35 -10.26
C ASP A 89 -12.88 14.48 -9.01
N VAL A 90 -13.48 13.29 -9.01
CA VAL A 90 -13.24 12.23 -8.01
C VAL A 90 -12.95 10.94 -8.75
N LEU A 91 -11.82 10.30 -8.45
CA LEU A 91 -11.54 8.95 -8.91
C LEU A 91 -12.22 7.95 -7.96
N ALA A 92 -12.96 7.00 -8.53
CA ALA A 92 -13.54 5.88 -7.80
C ALA A 92 -12.72 4.62 -8.11
N VAL A 93 -12.07 4.06 -7.10
CA VAL A 93 -11.30 2.81 -7.21
C VAL A 93 -12.07 1.70 -6.50
N TYR A 94 -12.54 0.71 -7.25
CA TYR A 94 -13.18 -0.48 -6.70
C TYR A 94 -12.15 -1.59 -6.56
N VAL A 95 -11.96 -2.10 -5.33
CA VAL A 95 -11.05 -3.22 -5.10
C VAL A 95 -11.83 -4.50 -5.36
N GLU A 96 -11.47 -5.22 -6.42
CA GLU A 96 -12.16 -6.46 -6.78
C GLU A 96 -11.66 -7.65 -5.98
N ARG A 97 -10.34 -7.80 -5.88
CA ARG A 97 -9.66 -8.95 -5.29
C ARG A 97 -8.23 -8.59 -4.94
N ILE A 98 -7.73 -9.16 -3.85
CA ILE A 98 -6.32 -9.19 -3.48
C ILE A 98 -5.94 -10.66 -3.26
N VAL A 99 -4.77 -11.07 -3.75
CA VAL A 99 -4.24 -12.42 -3.57
C VAL A 99 -2.77 -12.34 -3.19
N PRO A 100 -2.28 -13.25 -2.33
CA PRO A 100 -0.88 -13.23 -1.95
C PRO A 100 0.01 -13.80 -3.06
N ARG A 101 1.20 -13.20 -3.25
CA ARG A 101 2.19 -13.56 -4.28
C ARG A 101 3.50 -14.07 -3.64
N GLY A 102 4.36 -14.70 -4.45
CA GLY A 102 5.68 -15.18 -4.02
C GLY A 102 5.69 -16.57 -3.39
N ASP A 103 6.78 -16.92 -2.72
CA ASP A 103 6.98 -18.21 -2.01
C ASP A 103 6.75 -18.06 -0.50
N GLN A 104 6.41 -19.15 0.19
CA GLN A 104 6.29 -19.15 1.65
C GLN A 104 7.66 -19.19 2.35
N PRO A 105 7.81 -18.55 3.53
CA PRO A 105 6.86 -17.64 4.18
C PRO A 105 6.83 -16.27 3.50
N ARG A 106 5.63 -15.80 3.14
CA ARG A 106 5.44 -14.54 2.38
C ARG A 106 4.90 -13.37 3.20
N GLY A 107 4.39 -13.61 4.40
CA GLY A 107 3.99 -12.54 5.32
C GLY A 107 5.17 -12.10 6.19
N THR A 108 5.27 -10.80 6.46
CA THR A 108 6.33 -10.22 7.29
C THR A 108 5.73 -9.20 8.25
N THR A 109 6.15 -9.20 9.52
CA THR A 109 5.91 -8.10 10.46
C THR A 109 7.16 -7.86 11.28
N CYS A 110 7.38 -6.62 11.69
CA CYS A 110 8.59 -6.17 12.36
C CYS A 110 8.26 -5.30 13.59
N LEU A 111 9.06 -5.40 14.64
CA LEU A 111 9.26 -4.29 15.57
C LEU A 111 10.48 -3.53 15.08
N ILE A 112 10.25 -2.34 14.52
CA ILE A 112 11.28 -1.45 14.00
C ILE A 112 11.53 -0.39 15.06
N HIS A 113 12.79 -0.01 15.28
CA HIS A 113 13.10 1.09 16.19
C HIS A 113 12.38 2.36 15.75
N GLU A 114 11.85 3.08 16.73
CA GLU A 114 11.24 4.41 16.54
C GLU A 114 10.02 4.43 15.59
N LEU A 115 9.37 3.28 15.40
CA LEU A 115 8.13 3.13 14.63
C LEU A 115 7.11 2.32 15.43
N GLY A 116 5.91 2.87 15.60
CA GLY A 116 4.78 2.24 16.30
C GLY A 116 4.07 3.18 17.28
N GLY A 117 2.90 2.78 17.75
CA GLY A 117 2.06 3.62 18.62
C GLY A 117 2.37 3.51 20.11
N LEU A 118 3.18 2.55 20.54
CA LEU A 118 3.58 2.34 21.94
C LEU A 118 5.08 2.52 22.19
N VAL A 119 5.78 3.24 21.31
CA VAL A 119 7.21 3.52 21.41
C VAL A 119 7.48 5.01 21.29
N GLY A 120 8.64 5.47 21.78
CA GLY A 120 9.17 6.76 21.36
C GLY A 120 9.51 6.73 19.87
N THR A 121 9.32 7.85 19.18
CA THR A 121 9.61 8.01 17.74
C THR A 121 10.30 9.35 17.50
N ASP A 122 10.80 9.61 16.30
CA ASP A 122 11.34 10.92 15.94
C ASP A 122 10.30 12.06 16.05
N LEU A 123 9.00 11.73 16.00
CA LEU A 123 7.91 12.70 16.16
C LEU A 123 7.47 12.81 17.63
N THR A 124 7.30 11.69 18.31
CA THR A 124 7.04 11.64 19.76
C THR A 124 8.36 11.37 20.46
N ALA A 125 9.22 12.38 20.45
CA ALA A 125 10.60 12.27 20.89
C ALA A 125 10.69 11.96 22.38
N MET A 126 11.27 10.80 22.68
CA MET A 126 11.52 10.30 24.03
C MET A 126 13.03 10.05 24.22
N LEU A 127 13.46 9.93 25.49
CA LEU A 127 14.85 9.62 25.84
C LEU A 127 15.07 8.15 26.22
N ASN A 128 14.03 7.33 26.09
CA ASN A 128 14.07 5.92 26.43
C ASN A 128 14.82 5.13 25.34
N ASP A 129 15.43 4.01 25.73
CA ASP A 129 15.93 3.03 24.76
C ASP A 129 14.76 2.50 23.91
N PRO A 130 14.99 2.19 22.62
CA PRO A 130 13.96 1.62 21.76
C PRO A 130 13.59 0.20 22.21
N LEU A 131 12.41 -0.26 21.80
CA LEU A 131 12.05 -1.68 21.99
C LEU A 131 13.00 -2.57 21.19
N PRO A 132 13.27 -3.81 21.63
CA PRO A 132 14.10 -4.73 20.87
C PRO A 132 13.52 -5.00 19.48
N GLU A 133 14.38 -4.94 18.46
CA GLU A 133 14.00 -5.33 17.11
C GLU A 133 13.52 -6.78 17.06
N ARG A 134 12.46 -7.01 16.29
CA ARG A 134 11.93 -8.34 16.01
C ARG A 134 11.49 -8.39 14.57
N VAL A 135 11.73 -9.52 13.92
CA VAL A 135 11.13 -9.85 12.63
C VAL A 135 10.38 -11.16 12.81
N ARG A 136 9.18 -11.24 12.24
CA ARG A 136 8.39 -12.47 12.18
C ARG A 136 7.99 -12.73 10.73
N LYS A 137 8.31 -13.93 10.25
CA LYS A 137 7.95 -14.41 8.91
C LYS A 137 6.86 -15.46 9.06
N VAL A 138 5.73 -15.26 8.39
CA VAL A 138 4.56 -16.15 8.52
C VAL A 138 4.12 -16.67 7.17
N ASN A 139 3.58 -17.89 7.17
CA ASN A 139 2.90 -18.40 6.00
C ASN A 139 1.55 -17.67 5.84
N VAL A 140 1.20 -17.34 4.59
CA VAL A 140 -0.07 -16.68 4.25
C VAL A 140 -0.64 -17.33 3.00
N ASP A 141 -1.85 -17.88 3.05
CA ASP A 141 -2.58 -18.32 1.87
C ASP A 141 -3.84 -17.45 1.65
N ALA A 142 -4.70 -17.84 0.71
CA ALA A 142 -5.89 -17.05 0.36
C ALA A 142 -7.00 -17.08 1.43
N ASP A 143 -6.84 -17.90 2.48
CA ASP A 143 -7.84 -18.09 3.54
C ASP A 143 -7.28 -17.71 4.92
N TRP A 144 -5.98 -17.93 5.18
CA TRP A 144 -5.37 -17.82 6.50
C TRP A 144 -3.97 -17.20 6.52
N VAL A 145 -3.72 -16.45 7.60
CA VAL A 145 -2.39 -16.10 8.10
C VAL A 145 -2.02 -17.04 9.24
N TYR A 146 -0.95 -17.81 9.07
CA TYR A 146 -0.47 -18.80 10.04
C TYR A 146 0.48 -18.14 11.04
N TRP A 147 -0.08 -17.37 11.97
CA TRP A 147 0.69 -16.59 12.95
C TRP A 147 1.62 -17.47 13.83
N SER A 148 1.12 -18.61 14.28
CA SER A 148 1.86 -19.59 15.09
C SER A 148 1.15 -20.95 15.09
N ASP A 149 1.74 -21.97 15.71
CA ASP A 149 1.08 -23.28 15.93
C ASP A 149 -0.23 -23.18 16.73
N ARG A 150 -0.40 -22.11 17.50
CA ARG A 150 -1.58 -21.88 18.35
C ARG A 150 -2.66 -21.03 17.68
N LEU A 151 -2.28 -20.14 16.79
CA LEU A 151 -3.14 -19.07 16.28
C LEU A 151 -3.04 -18.97 14.77
N ARG A 152 -4.22 -18.97 14.13
CA ARG A 152 -4.41 -18.61 12.73
C ARG A 152 -5.38 -17.44 12.68
N LEU A 153 -5.06 -16.45 11.85
CA LEU A 153 -5.89 -15.28 11.63
C LEU A 153 -6.52 -15.39 10.24
N PRO A 154 -7.77 -14.96 10.04
CA PRO A 154 -8.36 -14.90 8.71
C PRO A 154 -7.53 -14.03 7.76
N TYR A 155 -7.46 -14.42 6.48
CA TYR A 155 -6.92 -13.55 5.43
C TYR A 155 -7.97 -12.50 5.06
N GLU A 156 -7.77 -11.29 5.57
CA GLU A 156 -8.66 -10.13 5.37
C GLU A 156 -7.86 -8.99 4.73
N PRO A 157 -7.46 -9.15 3.46
CA PRO A 157 -6.48 -8.28 2.87
C PRO A 157 -7.05 -6.92 2.48
N PHE A 158 -6.20 -5.91 2.51
CA PHE A 158 -6.50 -4.55 2.07
C PHE A 158 -5.24 -3.84 1.60
N ILE A 159 -5.42 -2.65 1.02
CA ILE A 159 -4.32 -1.83 0.49
C ILE A 159 -4.02 -0.74 1.53
N GLY A 160 -2.87 -0.80 2.20
CA GLY A 160 -2.44 0.20 3.20
C GLY A 160 -2.22 1.56 2.57
N THR A 161 -1.45 1.61 1.48
CA THR A 161 -1.22 2.83 0.72
C THR A 161 -2.00 2.89 -0.59
N ILE A 162 -2.97 3.79 -0.69
CA ILE A 162 -3.68 4.12 -1.94
C ILE A 162 -3.98 5.61 -2.02
N GLY A 163 -3.52 6.27 -3.08
CA GLY A 163 -3.60 7.73 -3.17
C GLY A 163 -3.48 8.29 -4.58
N LEU A 164 -3.86 9.56 -4.72
CA LEU A 164 -3.67 10.33 -5.96
C LEU A 164 -2.57 11.36 -5.79
N SER A 165 -1.96 11.79 -6.89
CA SER A 165 -1.05 12.92 -6.85
C SER A 165 -1.74 14.17 -6.26
N PRO A 166 -1.09 14.88 -5.31
CA PRO A 166 -1.38 16.27 -5.03
C PRO A 166 -1.21 17.15 -6.28
N GLN A 167 -1.64 18.42 -6.22
CA GLN A 167 -1.54 19.31 -7.38
C GLN A 167 -0.08 19.67 -7.70
N ILE A 168 0.70 19.99 -6.67
CA ILE A 168 2.09 20.44 -6.79
C ILE A 168 3.02 19.81 -5.74
N ASP A 169 2.50 19.17 -4.70
CA ASP A 169 3.35 18.56 -3.68
C ASP A 169 3.78 17.15 -4.12
N SER A 170 4.86 16.64 -3.53
CA SER A 170 5.19 15.22 -3.52
C SER A 170 5.27 14.75 -2.07
N ILE A 171 4.36 13.87 -1.67
CA ILE A 171 4.21 13.44 -0.26
C ILE A 171 4.83 12.05 -0.11
N SER A 172 5.57 11.81 0.97
CA SER A 172 6.12 10.48 1.27
C SER A 172 5.04 9.41 1.27
N SER A 173 5.40 8.24 0.73
CA SER A 173 4.58 7.02 0.73
C SER A 173 4.18 6.53 2.13
N LEU A 174 4.80 7.01 3.21
CA LEU A 174 4.41 6.69 4.59
C LEU A 174 3.37 7.63 5.20
N VAL A 175 2.96 8.68 4.48
CA VAL A 175 2.12 9.75 5.06
C VAL A 175 0.73 9.74 4.42
N PRO A 176 -0.35 9.50 5.21
CA PRO A 176 -1.70 9.78 4.76
C PRO A 176 -1.97 11.28 4.76
N ALA A 177 -2.78 11.74 3.81
CA ALA A 177 -3.36 13.08 3.87
C ALA A 177 -4.67 13.15 3.06
N SER A 178 -5.09 14.36 2.70
CA SER A 178 -6.29 14.58 1.89
C SER A 178 -6.25 14.00 0.46
N HIS A 179 -5.13 13.37 0.08
CA HIS A 179 -4.91 12.71 -1.21
C HIS A 179 -5.08 11.18 -1.15
N GLY A 180 -5.42 10.63 0.03
CA GLY A 180 -5.23 9.21 0.34
C GLY A 180 -3.85 9.02 0.96
N GLY A 181 -3.05 8.14 0.37
CA GLY A 181 -1.71 7.82 0.86
C GLY A 181 -1.76 6.65 1.83
N ASN A 182 -0.85 6.64 2.81
CA ASN A 182 -0.69 5.55 3.77
C ASN A 182 -1.77 5.56 4.85
N MET A 183 -2.99 5.16 4.50
CA MET A 183 -4.15 5.30 5.37
C MET A 183 -4.27 4.15 6.38
N ASP A 184 -3.70 2.99 6.06
CA ASP A 184 -3.71 1.78 6.89
C ASP A 184 -5.10 1.48 7.46
N LEU A 185 -6.09 1.60 6.57
CA LEU A 185 -7.50 1.46 6.86
C LEU A 185 -7.97 0.10 6.33
N PRO A 186 -8.29 -0.89 7.19
CA PRO A 186 -8.73 -2.23 6.78
C PRO A 186 -9.91 -2.26 5.80
N GLU A 187 -10.63 -1.14 5.63
CA GLU A 187 -11.73 -1.00 4.69
C GLU A 187 -11.33 -0.66 3.25
N THR A 188 -10.05 -0.44 2.94
CA THR A 188 -9.54 -0.38 1.55
C THR A 188 -9.38 -1.79 0.94
N ARG A 189 -10.41 -2.61 1.12
CA ARG A 189 -10.42 -4.06 0.88
C ARG A 189 -11.34 -4.48 -0.27
N PRO A 190 -11.24 -5.74 -0.75
CA PRO A 190 -12.15 -6.29 -1.74
C PRO A 190 -13.63 -6.04 -1.41
N GLY A 191 -14.38 -5.57 -2.41
CA GLY A 191 -15.79 -5.23 -2.27
C GLY A 191 -16.08 -3.77 -1.96
N ASN A 192 -15.07 -2.97 -1.58
CA ASN A 192 -15.24 -1.56 -1.26
C ASN A 192 -14.80 -0.63 -2.40
N VAL A 193 -15.36 0.59 -2.41
CA VAL A 193 -15.00 1.65 -3.36
C VAL A 193 -14.37 2.81 -2.61
N ILE A 194 -13.14 3.15 -2.98
CA ILE A 194 -12.39 4.27 -2.44
C ILE A 194 -12.60 5.48 -3.38
N TYR A 195 -13.03 6.60 -2.83
CA TYR A 195 -13.25 7.84 -3.57
C TYR A 195 -12.15 8.85 -3.23
N LEU A 196 -11.30 9.16 -4.21
CA LEU A 196 -10.16 10.05 -4.03
C LEU A 196 -10.32 11.34 -4.85
N PRO A 197 -10.10 12.53 -4.26
CA PRO A 197 -10.28 13.80 -4.95
C PRO A 197 -9.13 14.06 -5.94
N VAL A 198 -9.47 14.31 -7.21
CA VAL A 198 -8.48 14.60 -8.26
C VAL A 198 -7.97 16.03 -8.10
N ARG A 199 -6.64 16.19 -8.01
CA ARG A 199 -5.97 17.50 -7.91
C ARG A 199 -4.95 17.76 -9.00
N ALA A 200 -4.31 16.72 -9.53
CA ALA A 200 -3.46 16.75 -10.72
C ALA A 200 -4.24 16.30 -11.97
N GLU A 201 -3.87 16.84 -13.14
CA GLU A 201 -4.40 16.36 -14.42
C GLU A 201 -4.00 14.90 -14.63
N GLY A 202 -4.97 14.06 -15.01
CA GLY A 202 -4.75 12.62 -15.13
C GLY A 202 -4.82 11.86 -13.80
N ALA A 203 -5.12 12.52 -12.68
CA ALA A 203 -5.22 11.99 -11.32
C ALA A 203 -3.94 11.44 -10.70
N TYR A 204 -3.21 10.59 -11.45
CA TYR A 204 -1.99 9.88 -11.05
C TYR A 204 -2.24 9.04 -9.81
N LEU A 205 -2.85 7.87 -10.03
CA LEU A 205 -3.13 6.88 -8.98
C LEU A 205 -1.86 6.12 -8.62
N PHE A 206 -1.62 6.00 -7.33
CA PHE A 206 -0.59 5.18 -6.71
C PHE A 206 -1.24 4.17 -5.77
N LEU A 207 -0.65 2.98 -5.70
CA LEU A 207 -0.99 1.98 -4.71
C LEU A 207 0.20 1.07 -4.40
N GLY A 208 0.24 0.52 -3.21
CA GLY A 208 1.24 -0.43 -2.73
C GLY A 208 0.90 -0.88 -1.32
N ASP A 209 1.87 -1.50 -0.63
CA ASP A 209 1.76 -1.76 0.80
C ASP A 209 0.51 -2.58 1.16
N VAL A 210 0.46 -3.82 0.65
CA VAL A 210 -0.69 -4.70 0.81
C VAL A 210 -0.52 -5.52 2.08
N HIS A 211 -1.57 -5.53 2.89
CA HIS A 211 -1.59 -6.23 4.17
C HIS A 211 -2.46 -7.47 4.09
N ALA A 212 -2.03 -8.57 4.73
CA ALA A 212 -2.80 -9.80 4.79
C ALA A 212 -3.91 -9.73 5.85
N THR A 213 -3.64 -8.99 6.93
CA THR A 213 -4.57 -8.65 8.02
C THR A 213 -3.91 -7.58 8.89
N GLN A 214 -4.72 -6.73 9.54
CA GLN A 214 -4.26 -5.68 10.44
C GLN A 214 -5.29 -5.47 11.56
N GLY A 215 -4.82 -5.11 12.75
CA GLY A 215 -5.67 -4.62 13.84
C GLY A 215 -5.89 -3.11 13.77
N ASP A 216 -6.89 -2.61 14.51
CA ASP A 216 -7.18 -1.18 14.58
C ASP A 216 -5.97 -0.39 15.13
N GLY A 217 -5.51 0.59 14.35
CA GLY A 217 -4.43 1.50 14.71
C GLY A 217 -3.01 0.97 14.50
N GLU A 218 -2.85 -0.25 13.96
CA GLU A 218 -1.55 -0.78 13.53
C GLU A 218 -0.43 -0.58 14.58
N LEU A 219 -0.70 -1.01 15.81
CA LEU A 219 0.02 -0.48 16.98
C LEU A 219 1.53 -0.78 17.00
N SER A 220 1.98 -1.87 16.38
CA SER A 220 3.39 -2.23 16.20
C SER A 220 4.11 -1.40 15.12
N GLY A 221 3.37 -0.61 14.34
CA GLY A 221 3.88 0.22 13.24
C GLY A 221 4.00 -0.49 11.89
N ASN A 222 3.48 -1.71 11.77
CA ASN A 222 3.27 -2.44 10.52
C ASN A 222 2.29 -3.59 10.77
N ALA A 223 1.68 -4.07 9.70
CA ALA A 223 0.73 -5.17 9.68
C ALA A 223 1.42 -6.50 9.36
N ILE A 224 0.67 -7.45 8.79
CA ILE A 224 1.25 -8.60 8.09
C ILE A 224 1.49 -8.22 6.62
N GLU A 225 2.67 -7.66 6.36
CA GLU A 225 3.10 -7.17 5.05
C GLU A 225 3.28 -8.32 4.07
N HIS A 226 2.72 -8.19 2.86
CA HIS A 226 2.98 -9.14 1.78
C HIS A 226 2.90 -8.53 0.38
N ALA A 227 3.46 -9.26 -0.58
CA ALA A 227 3.41 -8.97 -2.02
C ALA A 227 2.25 -9.65 -2.73
#